data_AF-A0A7W3TDW4-F1
#
_entry.id   AF-A0A7W3TDW4-F1
#
_cell.length_a   1.000
_cell.length_b   1.000
_cell.length_c   1.000
_cell.angle_alpha   90.00
_cell.angle_beta   90.00
_cell.angle_gamma   90.00
#
_symmetry.space_group_name_H-M   'P 1'
#
loop_
_entity.id
_entity.type
_entity.pdbx_description
1 polymer ?
#
loop_
_entity_poly.entity_id
_entity_poly.type
_entity_poly.pdbx_seq_one_letter_code
_entity_poly.pdbx_strand_id
1 'polypeptide(L)'
;ADVDARWDSLLHTCCVHVLHFFTTRSTFAARARVEQTRMLHRLATTTDLLMERLGDRHAEDAAFERRWADRVIARHGELTIHGLDIGHGHEWPLDAAYVPLEVTTPETGPDSADPTAPAGAGGSGGSVDPSGLVLRAEDALAGRERVLLRGVAGSGKSTLVQWLAVTAARTHLGPPRDHPPGLDHLVGRVPFVLPLRRVGVDGRPPTPDRFAHAVGSPLAAAQPDGWADRVLTAGRALLLVDGVDEVPERDRETVRRWIRDLMAADPGNPWVVTARPSAVREDWLADRVAARGFAELSLAPMSRTDIELFVTRWHRAADADPGMRRRVTDTAARLLPPADLRQARFLAHHGGTLLLGLLPGPEGLTDDEAGAVVVTALRIGTDAALPLLARYRHHPSLWLRRQLAWNWHHFDAERYAREILADLDEEDLYVSVHTPKHLRLLRGLGGRARVQLVGTHRPEELITLLVPERLTHLWWRNLPAPGDDGAWTADFPYLREIRVRRAAVAEGWRCPWGSSPRT
;
A
#
# COMPACT_ATOMS: atom_id res chain seq x y z
N ALA A 1 35.55 17.95 -52.39
CA ALA A 1 35.28 17.82 -50.95
C ALA A 1 34.77 19.13 -50.34
N ASP A 2 35.54 20.24 -50.35
CA ASP A 2 35.12 21.50 -49.71
C ASP A 2 34.13 22.35 -50.56
N VAL A 3 34.05 22.14 -51.88
CA VAL A 3 33.13 22.88 -52.76
C VAL A 3 31.70 22.29 -52.73
N ASP A 4 31.57 20.96 -52.75
CA ASP A 4 30.27 20.28 -52.71
C ASP A 4 29.57 20.45 -51.36
N ALA A 5 30.33 20.40 -50.25
CA ALA A 5 29.78 20.63 -48.91
C ALA A 5 29.27 22.07 -48.72
N ARG A 6 29.91 23.05 -49.36
CA ARG A 6 29.45 24.45 -49.36
C ARG A 6 28.25 24.66 -50.27
N TRP A 7 28.16 23.92 -51.38
CA TRP A 7 27.00 23.94 -52.28
C TRP A 7 25.75 23.37 -51.61
N ASP A 8 25.86 22.22 -50.93
CA ASP A 8 24.72 21.63 -50.21
C ASP A 8 24.25 22.50 -49.04
N SER A 9 25.17 23.14 -48.33
CA SER A 9 24.83 24.10 -47.27
C SER A 9 24.13 25.34 -47.84
N LEU A 10 24.57 25.85 -48.99
CA LEU A 10 23.94 26.98 -49.67
C LEU A 10 22.56 26.61 -50.21
N LEU A 11 22.41 25.42 -50.81
CA LEU A 11 21.15 24.89 -51.34
C LEU A 11 20.14 24.68 -50.20
N HIS A 12 20.57 24.07 -49.09
CA HIS A 12 19.74 23.90 -47.91
C HIS A 12 19.27 25.25 -47.36
N THR A 13 20.19 26.21 -47.23
CA THR A 13 19.85 27.57 -46.75
C THR A 13 18.89 28.28 -47.70
N CYS A 14 19.07 28.16 -49.01
CA CYS A 14 18.16 28.71 -50.01
C CYS A 14 16.77 28.05 -49.94
N CYS A 15 16.70 26.72 -49.84
CA CYS A 15 15.43 25.99 -49.68
C CYS A 15 14.69 26.40 -48.41
N VAL A 16 15.40 26.53 -47.28
CA VAL A 16 14.84 27.02 -46.00
C VAL A 16 14.35 28.46 -46.14
N HIS A 17 15.10 29.35 -46.79
CA HIS A 17 14.69 30.74 -47.01
C HIS A 17 13.46 30.84 -47.92
N VAL A 18 13.39 30.02 -48.96
CA VAL A 18 12.23 29.95 -49.87
C VAL A 18 11.01 29.41 -49.12
N LEU A 19 11.16 28.35 -48.32
CA LEU A 19 10.10 27.83 -47.45
C LEU A 19 9.65 28.89 -46.42
N HIS A 20 10.58 29.60 -45.80
CA HIS A 20 10.28 30.67 -44.86
C HIS A 20 9.55 31.84 -45.53
N PHE A 21 9.99 32.22 -46.73
CA PHE A 21 9.35 33.26 -47.54
C PHE A 21 7.92 32.89 -47.95
N PHE A 22 7.66 31.62 -48.30
CA PHE A 22 6.30 31.17 -48.62
C PHE A 22 5.42 30.99 -47.37
N THR A 23 5.97 30.54 -46.25
CA THR A 23 5.21 30.30 -45.00
C THR A 23 4.85 31.60 -44.25
N THR A 24 5.61 32.68 -44.43
CA THR A 24 5.34 33.99 -43.81
C THR A 24 4.31 34.84 -44.57
N ARG A 25 3.93 34.47 -45.80
CA ARG A 25 2.85 35.17 -46.52
C ARG A 25 1.48 34.81 -45.94
N SER A 26 0.68 35.84 -45.62
CA SER A 26 -0.70 35.72 -45.12
C SER A 26 -1.60 34.86 -46.03
N THR A 27 -1.34 34.85 -47.33
CA THR A 27 -2.07 34.05 -48.33
C THR A 27 -1.78 32.55 -48.25
N PHE A 28 -0.57 32.15 -47.84
CA PHE A 28 -0.24 30.73 -47.65
C PHE A 28 -0.86 30.20 -46.35
N ALA A 29 -0.78 30.96 -45.25
CA ALA A 29 -1.47 30.62 -44.01
C ALA A 29 -2.99 30.54 -44.19
N ALA A 30 -3.59 31.45 -44.96
CA ALA A 30 -5.02 31.39 -45.31
C ALA A 30 -5.35 30.14 -46.15
N ARG A 31 -4.54 29.82 -47.16
CA ARG A 31 -4.75 28.63 -48.02
C ARG A 31 -4.53 27.32 -47.26
N ALA A 32 -3.52 27.24 -46.40
CA ALA A 32 -3.26 26.09 -45.54
C ALA A 32 -4.39 25.88 -44.52
N ARG A 33 -4.94 26.96 -43.95
CA ARG A 33 -6.14 26.88 -43.09
C ARG A 33 -7.37 26.40 -43.85
N VAL A 34 -7.57 26.85 -45.09
CA VAL A 34 -8.69 26.36 -45.93
C VAL A 34 -8.51 24.88 -46.26
N GLU A 35 -7.30 24.43 -46.58
CA GLU A 35 -7.03 23.01 -46.81
C GLU A 35 -7.14 22.16 -45.54
N GLN A 36 -6.70 22.65 -44.38
CA GLN A 36 -6.95 22.01 -43.08
C GLN A 36 -8.46 21.94 -42.77
N THR A 37 -9.20 23.01 -43.03
CA THR A 37 -10.66 23.05 -42.83
C THR A 37 -11.37 22.06 -43.75
N ARG A 38 -10.94 21.94 -45.01
CA ARG A 38 -11.44 20.94 -45.96
C ARG A 38 -11.07 19.52 -45.56
N MET A 39 -9.87 19.30 -45.04
CA MET A 39 -9.44 18.00 -44.51
C MET A 39 -10.27 17.61 -43.28
N LEU A 40 -10.46 18.53 -42.34
CA LEU A 40 -11.32 18.33 -41.16
C LEU A 40 -12.77 18.06 -41.56
N HIS A 41 -13.31 18.80 -42.52
CA HIS A 41 -14.65 18.56 -43.03
C HIS A 41 -14.75 17.19 -43.71
N ARG A 42 -13.78 16.79 -44.54
CA ARG A 42 -13.76 15.45 -45.14
C ARG A 42 -13.66 14.34 -44.10
N LEU A 43 -12.84 14.51 -43.06
CA LEU A 43 -12.76 13.58 -41.93
C LEU A 43 -14.10 13.49 -41.21
N ALA A 44 -14.72 14.63 -40.86
CA ALA A 44 -16.02 14.68 -40.21
C ALA A 44 -17.10 13.97 -41.07
N THR A 45 -17.22 14.30 -42.35
CA THR A 45 -18.19 13.66 -43.25
C THR A 45 -17.94 12.16 -43.42
N THR A 46 -16.67 11.72 -43.44
CA THR A 46 -16.33 10.28 -43.51
C THR A 46 -16.69 9.57 -42.21
N THR A 47 -16.44 10.20 -41.06
CA THR A 47 -16.86 9.69 -39.75
C THR A 47 -18.39 9.61 -39.64
N ASP A 48 -19.11 10.63 -40.11
CA ASP A 48 -20.58 10.65 -40.13
C ASP A 48 -21.14 9.55 -41.04
N LEU A 49 -20.57 9.36 -42.24
CA LEU A 49 -20.97 8.28 -43.16
C LEU A 49 -20.63 6.88 -42.62
N LEU A 50 -19.51 6.73 -41.90
CA LEU A 50 -19.17 5.48 -41.21
C LEU A 50 -20.12 5.24 -40.04
N MET A 51 -20.46 6.26 -39.26
CA MET A 51 -21.46 6.18 -38.20
C MET A 51 -22.85 5.85 -38.75
N GLU A 52 -23.25 6.39 -39.90
CA GLU A 52 -24.55 6.10 -40.52
C GLU A 52 -24.62 4.66 -41.05
N ARG A 53 -23.50 4.13 -41.58
CA ARG A 53 -23.42 2.76 -42.11
C ARG A 53 -23.16 1.67 -41.06
N LEU A 54 -22.53 2.02 -39.94
CA LEU A 54 -22.26 1.13 -38.79
C LEU A 54 -23.30 1.30 -37.66
N GLY A 55 -24.25 2.23 -37.82
CA GLY A 55 -24.86 3.02 -36.75
C GLY A 55 -25.61 2.27 -35.67
N ASP A 56 -26.61 1.46 -36.01
CA ASP A 56 -27.54 1.02 -34.95
C ASP A 56 -26.95 -0.08 -34.06
N ARG A 57 -26.36 -1.13 -34.64
CA ARG A 57 -25.82 -2.26 -33.85
C ARG A 57 -24.51 -1.91 -33.13
N HIS A 58 -23.61 -1.15 -33.75
CA HIS A 58 -22.38 -0.75 -33.06
C HIS A 58 -22.64 0.32 -31.99
N ALA A 59 -23.64 1.21 -32.17
CA ALA A 59 -24.05 2.13 -31.12
C ALA A 59 -24.75 1.40 -29.97
N GLU A 60 -25.58 0.40 -30.28
CA GLU A 60 -26.21 -0.47 -29.28
C GLU A 60 -25.16 -1.24 -28.48
N ASP A 61 -24.18 -1.86 -29.16
CA ASP A 61 -23.05 -2.54 -28.52
C ASP A 61 -22.25 -1.56 -27.65
N ALA A 62 -21.88 -0.39 -28.16
CA ALA A 62 -21.13 0.61 -27.39
C ALA A 62 -21.93 1.18 -26.19
N ALA A 63 -23.25 1.30 -26.31
CA ALA A 63 -24.11 1.68 -25.19
C ALA A 63 -24.20 0.56 -24.15
N PHE A 64 -24.29 -0.70 -24.58
CA PHE A 64 -24.27 -1.85 -23.69
C PHE A 64 -22.90 -2.03 -23.01
N GLU A 65 -21.80 -1.90 -23.73
CA GLU A 65 -20.43 -2.00 -23.22
C GLU A 65 -20.15 -0.97 -22.13
N ARG A 66 -20.66 0.27 -22.27
CA ARG A 66 -20.61 1.28 -21.20
C ARG A 66 -21.34 0.83 -19.94
N ARG A 67 -22.60 0.39 -20.07
CA ARG A 67 -23.38 -0.13 -18.93
C ARG A 67 -22.72 -1.36 -18.30
N TRP A 68 -22.11 -2.22 -19.12
CA TRP A 68 -21.36 -3.39 -18.66
C TRP A 68 -20.13 -2.97 -17.86
N ALA A 69 -19.33 -2.04 -18.36
CA ALA A 69 -18.16 -1.49 -17.66
C ALA A 69 -18.56 -0.87 -16.31
N ASP A 70 -19.60 -0.03 -16.28
CA ASP A 70 -20.13 0.56 -15.05
C ASP A 70 -20.55 -0.53 -14.05
N ARG A 71 -21.19 -1.60 -14.53
CA ARG A 71 -21.59 -2.73 -13.69
C ARG A 71 -20.40 -3.52 -13.15
N VAL A 72 -19.36 -3.73 -13.96
CA VAL A 72 -18.12 -4.38 -13.53
C VAL A 72 -17.44 -3.55 -12.45
N ILE A 73 -17.32 -2.24 -12.64
CA ILE A 73 -16.76 -1.32 -11.65
C ILE A 73 -17.59 -1.35 -10.36
N ALA A 74 -18.92 -1.27 -10.45
CA ALA A 74 -19.78 -1.31 -9.27
C ALA A 74 -19.73 -2.64 -8.52
N ARG A 75 -19.52 -3.77 -9.22
CA ARG A 75 -19.50 -5.11 -8.61
C ARG A 75 -18.14 -5.52 -8.06
N HIS A 76 -17.05 -5.07 -8.70
CA HIS A 76 -15.69 -5.51 -8.42
C HIS A 76 -14.79 -4.38 -7.90
N GLY A 77 -15.29 -3.15 -7.87
CA GLY A 77 -14.60 -1.97 -7.32
C GLY A 77 -14.57 -1.93 -5.80
N GLU A 78 -15.05 -2.98 -5.14
CA GLU A 78 -15.07 -3.10 -3.69
C GLU A 78 -14.37 -4.39 -3.23
N LEU A 79 -13.50 -4.25 -2.23
CA LEU A 79 -12.72 -5.30 -1.59
C LEU A 79 -13.41 -5.71 -0.28
N THR A 80 -13.50 -7.00 0.02
CA THR A 80 -13.88 -7.49 1.36
C THR A 80 -12.63 -8.06 2.05
N ILE A 81 -12.25 -7.50 3.21
CA ILE A 81 -11.10 -7.98 3.97
C ILE A 81 -11.58 -8.99 5.02
N HIS A 82 -11.37 -10.28 4.76
CA HIS A 82 -11.72 -11.35 5.69
C HIS A 82 -10.79 -11.34 6.90
N GLY A 83 -11.35 -11.41 8.12
CA GLY A 83 -10.61 -11.42 9.38
C GLY A 83 -10.52 -10.06 10.09
N LEU A 84 -10.89 -8.97 9.41
CA LEU A 84 -11.28 -7.71 10.06
C LEU A 84 -12.79 -7.77 10.36
N ASP A 85 -13.20 -8.72 11.21
CA ASP A 85 -14.60 -8.84 11.69
C ASP A 85 -14.89 -7.75 12.73
N ILE A 86 -14.80 -6.50 12.30
CA ILE A 86 -15.25 -5.34 13.06
C ILE A 86 -16.62 -4.91 12.51
N GLY A 87 -17.65 -5.71 12.81
CA GLY A 87 -19.03 -5.48 12.39
C GLY A 87 -19.34 -5.94 10.95
N HIS A 88 -20.58 -6.41 10.73
CA HIS A 88 -20.99 -7.11 9.53
C HIS A 88 -20.73 -6.35 8.21
N GLY A 89 -19.96 -6.99 7.32
CA GLY A 89 -20.01 -6.81 5.86
C GLY A 89 -19.72 -5.40 5.37
N HIS A 90 -18.44 -5.06 5.17
CA HIS A 90 -18.08 -3.76 4.61
C HIS A 90 -17.13 -3.92 3.42
N GLU A 91 -17.64 -3.47 2.28
CA GLU A 91 -17.05 -3.39 0.95
C GLU A 91 -16.19 -2.11 0.84
N TRP A 92 -14.92 -2.22 0.42
CA TRP A 92 -13.90 -1.14 0.45
C TRP A 92 -13.45 -0.73 -0.95
N PRO A 93 -13.32 0.57 -1.30
CA PRO A 93 -12.87 0.97 -2.63
C PRO A 93 -11.53 0.32 -3.02
N LEU A 94 -11.57 -0.56 -4.01
CA LEU A 94 -10.45 -1.43 -4.37
C LEU A 94 -9.22 -0.62 -4.78
N ASP A 95 -9.38 0.48 -5.50
CA ASP A 95 -8.24 1.27 -6.00
C ASP A 95 -7.48 2.01 -4.90
N ALA A 96 -8.20 2.40 -3.85
CA ALA A 96 -7.61 3.12 -2.75
C ALA A 96 -6.84 2.17 -1.81
N ALA A 97 -7.22 0.90 -1.80
CA ALA A 97 -6.64 -0.13 -0.93
C ALA A 97 -5.71 -1.12 -1.65
N TYR A 98 -5.70 -1.17 -2.99
CA TYR A 98 -4.87 -2.10 -3.73
C TYR A 98 -3.38 -1.81 -3.51
N VAL A 99 -2.64 -2.87 -3.20
CA VAL A 99 -1.18 -2.87 -3.13
C VAL A 99 -0.66 -3.86 -4.18
N PRO A 100 0.30 -3.45 -5.03
CA PRO A 100 0.95 -4.33 -5.99
C PRO A 100 1.41 -5.64 -5.34
N LEU A 101 0.85 -6.76 -5.78
CA LEU A 101 1.18 -8.07 -5.21
C LEU A 101 2.49 -8.60 -5.81
N GLU A 102 3.22 -9.41 -5.06
CA GLU A 102 4.45 -10.05 -5.53
C GLU A 102 4.14 -11.37 -6.25
N VAL A 103 4.79 -11.57 -7.40
CA VAL A 103 4.65 -12.74 -8.26
C VAL A 103 6.02 -13.33 -8.52
N THR A 104 6.16 -14.63 -8.31
CA THR A 104 7.35 -15.40 -8.67
C THR A 104 7.14 -16.11 -10.01
N THR A 105 8.07 -15.94 -10.94
CA THR A 105 8.12 -16.70 -12.20
C THR A 105 9.06 -17.90 -12.05
N PRO A 106 8.68 -19.10 -12.51
CA PRO A 106 9.63 -20.19 -12.66
C PRO A 106 10.69 -19.81 -13.71
N GLU A 107 11.98 -20.03 -13.43
CA GLU A 107 13.03 -19.83 -14.42
C GLU A 107 12.76 -20.73 -15.63
N THR A 108 12.56 -20.12 -16.80
CA THR A 108 12.72 -20.83 -18.06
C THR A 108 14.21 -20.81 -18.35
N GLY A 109 14.94 -21.80 -17.86
CA GLY A 109 16.35 -21.97 -18.23
C GLY A 109 16.46 -22.04 -19.76
N PRO A 110 17.36 -21.28 -20.40
CA PRO A 110 17.62 -21.49 -21.82
C PRO A 110 18.24 -22.88 -22.00
N ASP A 111 17.79 -23.59 -23.03
CA ASP A 111 18.39 -24.82 -23.53
C ASP A 111 19.90 -24.62 -23.77
N SER A 112 20.72 -24.99 -22.80
CA SER A 112 22.12 -25.32 -23.00
C SER A 112 22.50 -26.44 -22.04
N ALA A 113 22.01 -27.65 -22.33
CA ALA A 113 22.57 -28.87 -21.78
C ALA A 113 23.95 -29.10 -22.42
N ASP A 114 25.01 -28.71 -21.72
CA ASP A 114 26.35 -29.23 -21.95
C ASP A 114 26.47 -30.56 -21.17
N PRO A 115 26.60 -31.74 -21.81
CA PRO A 115 26.48 -33.04 -21.13
C PRO A 115 27.69 -33.47 -20.29
N THR A 116 28.59 -32.57 -19.89
CA THR A 116 29.88 -32.96 -19.30
C THR A 116 30.20 -32.26 -17.98
N ALA A 117 29.53 -32.63 -16.89
CA ALA A 117 30.04 -32.40 -15.53
C ALA A 117 29.69 -33.58 -14.60
N PRO A 118 30.64 -34.05 -13.76
CA PRO A 118 30.48 -35.32 -13.07
C PRO A 118 29.63 -35.21 -11.81
N ALA A 119 28.86 -36.28 -11.56
CA ALA A 119 28.01 -36.46 -10.39
C ALA A 119 28.83 -36.55 -9.08
N GLY A 120 28.54 -35.66 -8.14
CA GLY A 120 29.02 -35.71 -6.75
C GLY A 120 27.85 -35.94 -5.79
N ALA A 121 28.01 -36.91 -4.90
CA ALA A 121 26.97 -37.47 -4.03
C ALA A 121 26.76 -36.70 -2.71
N GLY A 122 25.50 -36.67 -2.26
CA GLY A 122 25.10 -36.82 -0.85
C GLY A 122 24.77 -35.55 -0.05
N GLY A 123 23.53 -35.46 0.46
CA GLY A 123 23.20 -34.55 1.59
C GLY A 123 21.74 -34.07 1.69
N SER A 124 20.90 -34.88 2.33
CA SER A 124 19.76 -34.54 3.22
C SER A 124 19.07 -33.16 3.19
N GLY A 125 17.73 -33.18 3.11
CA GLY A 125 16.84 -32.22 3.77
C GLY A 125 16.33 -31.09 2.86
N GLY A 126 15.19 -31.33 2.20
CA GLY A 126 14.57 -30.39 1.27
C GLY A 126 14.11 -29.09 1.93
N SER A 127 14.94 -28.05 1.84
CA SER A 127 14.50 -26.66 1.70
C SER A 127 14.29 -26.39 0.22
N VAL A 128 13.05 -26.18 -0.20
CA VAL A 128 12.74 -25.67 -1.54
C VAL A 128 13.27 -24.24 -1.60
N ASP A 129 14.41 -24.06 -2.24
CA ASP A 129 15.00 -22.76 -2.55
C ASP A 129 14.18 -22.13 -3.70
N PRO A 130 13.47 -21.00 -3.52
CA PRO A 130 12.74 -20.39 -4.62
C PRO A 130 13.68 -19.44 -5.38
N SER A 131 14.55 -20.00 -6.21
CA SER A 131 15.39 -19.25 -7.16
C SER A 131 14.56 -18.80 -8.38
N GLY A 132 13.58 -17.93 -8.16
CA GLY A 132 12.75 -17.32 -9.20
C GLY A 132 12.75 -15.79 -9.07
N LEU A 133 12.64 -15.08 -10.20
CA LEU A 133 12.50 -13.63 -10.19
C LEU A 133 11.19 -13.24 -9.49
N VAL A 134 11.29 -12.41 -8.45
CA VAL A 134 10.15 -11.78 -7.77
C VAL A 134 9.86 -10.47 -8.49
N LEU A 135 8.67 -10.36 -9.07
CA LEU A 135 8.18 -9.19 -9.80
C LEU A 135 6.89 -8.67 -9.18
N ARG A 136 6.53 -7.41 -9.42
CA ARG A 136 5.18 -6.93 -9.13
C ARG A 136 4.18 -7.55 -10.10
N ALA A 137 2.95 -7.76 -9.67
CA ALA A 137 1.92 -8.41 -10.46
C ALA A 137 1.67 -7.68 -11.79
N GLU A 138 1.75 -6.34 -11.81
CA GLU A 138 1.64 -5.55 -13.04
C GLU A 138 2.74 -5.92 -14.06
N ASP A 139 4.00 -5.90 -13.62
CA ASP A 139 5.16 -6.24 -14.45
C ASP A 139 5.14 -7.70 -14.88
N ALA A 140 4.68 -8.58 -14.00
CA ALA A 140 4.52 -10.00 -14.27
C ALA A 140 3.33 -10.29 -15.21
N LEU A 141 2.42 -9.35 -15.44
CA LEU A 141 1.35 -9.51 -16.43
C LEU A 141 1.66 -8.78 -17.74
N ALA A 142 2.64 -7.87 -17.72
CA ALA A 142 3.01 -7.07 -18.89
C ALA A 142 3.36 -7.96 -20.10
N GLY A 143 2.66 -7.71 -21.22
CA GLY A 143 2.88 -8.39 -22.50
C GLY A 143 2.43 -9.86 -22.55
N ARG A 144 1.80 -10.41 -21.50
CA ARG A 144 1.37 -11.81 -21.45
C ARG A 144 -0.13 -11.93 -21.76
N GLU A 145 -0.46 -12.56 -22.88
CA GLU A 145 -1.86 -12.80 -23.26
C GLU A 145 -2.50 -13.96 -22.51
N ARG A 146 -1.73 -14.87 -21.90
CA ARG A 146 -2.27 -16.10 -21.28
C ARG A 146 -1.53 -16.39 -19.99
N VAL A 147 -2.22 -16.32 -18.86
CA VAL A 147 -1.62 -16.44 -17.53
C VAL A 147 -2.41 -17.39 -16.65
N LEU A 148 -1.72 -18.39 -16.08
CA LEU A 148 -2.23 -19.24 -15.01
C LEU A 148 -1.60 -18.78 -13.70
N LEU A 149 -2.39 -18.11 -12.87
CA LEU A 149 -1.96 -17.58 -11.59
C LEU A 149 -2.28 -18.56 -10.46
N ARG A 150 -1.21 -19.12 -9.88
CA ARG A 150 -1.27 -19.99 -8.71
C ARG A 150 -1.01 -19.21 -7.45
N GLY A 151 -1.56 -19.64 -6.33
CA GLY A 151 -1.27 -19.02 -5.04
C GLY A 151 -2.02 -19.68 -3.90
N VAL A 152 -1.45 -19.61 -2.70
CA VAL A 152 -2.05 -20.18 -1.48
C VAL A 152 -3.35 -19.46 -1.09
N ALA A 153 -4.09 -20.01 -0.12
CA ALA A 153 -5.26 -19.32 0.44
C ALA A 153 -4.85 -17.94 0.97
N GLY A 154 -5.65 -16.91 0.70
CA GLY A 154 -5.39 -15.56 1.19
C GLY A 154 -4.26 -14.80 0.50
N SER A 155 -3.64 -15.35 -0.55
CA SER A 155 -2.57 -14.64 -1.29
C SER A 155 -3.04 -13.46 -2.16
N GLY A 156 -4.36 -13.23 -2.26
CA GLY A 156 -4.93 -12.11 -3.03
C GLY A 156 -5.30 -12.40 -4.49
N LYS A 157 -5.40 -13.68 -4.92
CA LYS A 157 -5.76 -14.05 -6.31
C LYS A 157 -7.06 -13.40 -6.80
N SER A 158 -8.15 -13.55 -6.05
CA SER A 158 -9.44 -12.95 -6.42
C SER A 158 -9.38 -11.42 -6.38
N THR A 159 -8.59 -10.83 -5.49
CA THR A 159 -8.34 -9.38 -5.44
C THR A 159 -7.63 -8.90 -6.70
N LEU A 160 -6.62 -9.63 -7.19
CA LEU A 160 -5.96 -9.29 -8.45
C LEU A 160 -6.92 -9.39 -9.64
N VAL A 161 -7.76 -10.43 -9.70
CA VAL A 161 -8.81 -10.57 -10.73
C VAL A 161 -9.78 -9.40 -10.72
N GLN A 162 -10.27 -9.01 -9.54
CA GLN A 162 -11.14 -7.84 -9.38
C GLN A 162 -10.45 -6.57 -9.87
N TRP A 163 -9.19 -6.38 -9.50
CA TRP A 163 -8.42 -5.20 -9.87
C TRP A 163 -8.18 -5.11 -11.38
N LEU A 164 -7.84 -6.22 -12.04
CA LEU A 164 -7.72 -6.29 -13.50
C LEU A 164 -9.05 -5.97 -14.19
N ALA A 165 -10.17 -6.50 -13.66
CA ALA A 165 -11.50 -6.23 -14.21
C ALA A 165 -11.86 -4.74 -14.13
N VAL A 166 -11.65 -4.11 -12.97
CA VAL A 166 -11.94 -2.68 -12.76
C VAL A 166 -11.03 -1.81 -13.62
N THR A 167 -9.75 -2.15 -13.72
CA THR A 167 -8.77 -1.44 -14.55
C THR A 167 -9.14 -1.50 -16.03
N ALA A 168 -9.48 -2.68 -16.55
CA ALA A 168 -9.93 -2.86 -17.92
C ALA A 168 -11.26 -2.12 -18.20
N ALA A 169 -12.23 -2.23 -17.29
CA ALA A 169 -13.53 -1.54 -17.44
C ALA A 169 -13.38 -0.02 -17.53
N ARG A 170 -12.46 0.57 -16.75
CA ARG A 170 -12.19 2.02 -16.78
C ARG A 170 -11.44 2.48 -18.02
N THR A 171 -10.53 1.64 -18.51
CA THR A 171 -9.69 1.93 -19.68
C THR A 171 -10.34 1.48 -20.99
N HIS A 172 -11.53 0.89 -20.91
CA HIS A 172 -12.28 0.37 -22.05
C HIS A 172 -12.62 1.45 -23.10
N LEU A 173 -12.89 2.68 -22.65
CA LEU A 173 -13.17 3.83 -23.54
C LEU A 173 -11.93 4.70 -23.81
N GLY A 174 -10.75 4.29 -23.31
CA GLY A 174 -9.50 5.02 -23.42
C GLY A 174 -8.77 5.12 -22.07
N PRO A 175 -7.43 5.24 -22.07
CA PRO A 175 -6.65 5.25 -20.84
C PRO A 175 -6.83 6.57 -20.05
N PRO A 176 -7.01 6.54 -18.72
CA PRO A 176 -6.88 7.71 -17.87
C PRO A 176 -5.44 8.27 -17.90
N ARG A 177 -5.25 9.51 -17.43
CA ARG A 177 -3.91 10.12 -17.30
C ARG A 177 -2.98 9.36 -16.33
N ASP A 178 -3.55 8.59 -15.41
CA ASP A 178 -2.85 7.88 -14.33
C ASP A 178 -2.90 6.34 -14.50
N HIS A 179 -2.97 5.83 -15.74
CA HIS A 179 -2.96 4.37 -16.02
C HIS A 179 -1.65 3.72 -15.55
N PRO A 180 -1.68 2.59 -14.82
CA PRO A 180 -0.47 1.91 -14.38
C PRO A 180 0.39 1.44 -15.57
N PRO A 181 1.71 1.69 -15.55
CA PRO A 181 2.62 1.26 -16.62
C PRO A 181 2.63 -0.26 -16.76
N GLY A 182 2.80 -0.77 -17.98
CA GLY A 182 2.90 -2.22 -18.26
C GLY A 182 1.57 -2.93 -18.58
N LEU A 183 0.43 -2.28 -18.36
CA LEU A 183 -0.90 -2.83 -18.63
C LEU A 183 -1.59 -2.27 -19.89
N ASP A 184 -0.81 -1.76 -20.85
CA ASP A 184 -1.35 -1.18 -22.09
C ASP A 184 -2.17 -2.19 -22.91
N HIS A 185 -1.83 -3.49 -22.80
CA HIS A 185 -2.53 -4.57 -23.47
C HIS A 185 -3.99 -4.78 -22.97
N LEU A 186 -4.35 -4.19 -21.82
CA LEU A 186 -5.69 -4.21 -21.24
C LEU A 186 -6.56 -3.03 -21.70
N VAL A 187 -5.96 -1.99 -22.29
CA VAL A 187 -6.69 -0.81 -22.77
C VAL A 187 -7.63 -1.20 -23.91
N GLY A 188 -8.87 -0.72 -23.86
CA GLY A 188 -9.90 -1.05 -24.87
C GLY A 188 -10.48 -2.46 -24.74
N ARG A 189 -10.09 -3.26 -23.73
CA ARG A 189 -10.63 -4.60 -23.50
C ARG A 189 -11.94 -4.55 -22.72
N VAL A 190 -12.81 -5.53 -22.95
CA VAL A 190 -14.06 -5.76 -22.22
C VAL A 190 -13.84 -6.89 -21.21
N PRO A 191 -13.87 -6.64 -19.89
CA PRO A 191 -13.63 -7.66 -18.89
C PRO A 191 -14.84 -8.57 -18.68
N PHE A 192 -14.61 -9.89 -18.68
CA PHE A 192 -15.55 -10.91 -18.23
C PHE A 192 -14.96 -11.65 -17.04
N VAL A 193 -15.48 -11.35 -15.84
CA VAL A 193 -15.12 -12.06 -14.60
C VAL A 193 -16.01 -13.29 -14.47
N LEU A 194 -15.42 -14.48 -14.52
CA LEU A 194 -16.10 -15.77 -14.53
C LEU A 194 -15.69 -16.60 -13.29
N PRO A 195 -16.35 -16.40 -12.13
CA PRO A 195 -16.07 -17.19 -10.94
C PRO A 195 -16.61 -18.61 -11.09
N LEU A 196 -15.75 -19.62 -11.05
CA LEU A 196 -16.12 -20.99 -11.38
C LEU A 196 -17.14 -21.59 -10.38
N ARG A 197 -17.19 -21.13 -9.12
CA ARG A 197 -18.28 -21.48 -8.19
C ARG A 197 -19.69 -21.13 -8.67
N ARG A 198 -19.84 -20.16 -9.57
CA ARG A 198 -21.14 -19.74 -10.14
C ARG A 198 -21.34 -20.29 -11.54
N VAL A 199 -20.26 -20.32 -12.30
CA VAL A 199 -20.25 -20.63 -13.72
C VAL A 199 -20.25 -22.14 -13.98
N GLY A 200 -19.86 -22.96 -13.00
CA GLY A 200 -19.79 -24.42 -13.08
C GLY A 200 -20.88 -25.19 -12.32
N VAL A 201 -21.94 -24.52 -11.82
CA VAL A 201 -22.94 -25.14 -10.92
C VAL A 201 -23.65 -26.35 -11.54
N ASP A 202 -23.89 -26.34 -12.86
CA ASP A 202 -24.55 -27.44 -13.58
C ASP A 202 -23.56 -28.39 -14.28
N GLY A 203 -22.27 -28.32 -13.94
CA GLY A 203 -21.20 -29.13 -14.57
C GLY A 203 -20.92 -28.77 -16.04
N ARG A 204 -21.54 -27.70 -16.56
CA ARG A 204 -21.36 -27.21 -17.92
C ARG A 204 -21.03 -25.72 -17.89
N PRO A 205 -19.78 -25.34 -18.25
CA PRO A 205 -19.44 -23.95 -18.42
C PRO A 205 -20.28 -23.28 -19.52
N PRO A 206 -20.58 -21.98 -19.41
CA PRO A 206 -21.44 -21.25 -20.33
C PRO A 206 -20.77 -20.99 -21.67
N THR A 207 -21.59 -20.90 -22.70
CA THR A 207 -21.24 -20.27 -23.98
C THR A 207 -21.17 -18.74 -23.84
N PRO A 208 -20.50 -18.03 -24.76
CA PRO A 208 -20.31 -16.57 -24.66
C PRO A 208 -21.61 -15.78 -24.49
N ASP A 209 -22.69 -16.16 -25.19
CA ASP A 209 -24.03 -15.57 -25.06
C ASP A 209 -24.59 -15.62 -23.63
N ARG A 210 -24.14 -16.59 -22.82
CA ARG A 210 -24.59 -16.82 -21.44
C ARG A 210 -23.67 -16.25 -20.38
N PHE A 211 -22.56 -15.60 -20.71
CA PHE A 211 -21.63 -15.05 -19.70
C PHE A 211 -22.32 -14.11 -18.71
N ALA A 212 -23.11 -13.15 -19.19
CA ALA A 212 -23.84 -12.21 -18.32
C ALA A 212 -24.85 -12.93 -17.39
N HIS A 213 -25.49 -13.99 -17.89
CA HIS A 213 -26.44 -14.78 -17.11
C HIS A 213 -25.73 -15.63 -16.05
N ALA A 214 -24.62 -16.30 -16.42
CA ALA A 214 -23.85 -17.17 -15.53
C ALA A 214 -23.28 -16.42 -14.32
N VAL A 215 -22.96 -15.14 -14.46
CA VAL A 215 -22.48 -14.29 -13.35
C VAL A 215 -23.63 -13.64 -12.56
N GLY A 216 -24.89 -13.89 -12.94
CA GLY A 216 -26.07 -13.27 -12.33
C GLY A 216 -26.12 -11.76 -12.54
N SER A 217 -25.78 -11.28 -13.73
CA SER A 217 -25.87 -9.84 -14.06
C SER A 217 -27.32 -9.47 -14.38
N PRO A 218 -27.88 -8.40 -13.77
CA PRO A 218 -29.19 -7.86 -14.17
C PRO A 218 -29.23 -7.40 -15.64
N LEU A 219 -28.07 -7.11 -16.22
CA LEU A 219 -27.94 -6.70 -17.63
C LEU A 219 -28.09 -7.88 -18.61
N ALA A 220 -28.16 -9.13 -18.14
CA ALA A 220 -28.19 -10.30 -19.00
C ALA A 220 -29.36 -10.29 -20.00
N ALA A 221 -30.55 -9.83 -19.58
CA ALA A 221 -31.72 -9.75 -20.46
C ALA A 221 -31.66 -8.58 -21.45
N ALA A 222 -30.80 -7.58 -21.21
CA ALA A 222 -30.63 -6.40 -22.05
C ALA A 222 -29.39 -6.49 -22.94
N GLN A 223 -28.73 -7.65 -22.97
CA GLN A 223 -27.56 -7.91 -23.80
C GLN A 223 -27.98 -7.96 -25.28
N PRO A 224 -27.32 -7.22 -26.17
CA PRO A 224 -27.59 -7.32 -27.60
C PRO A 224 -27.25 -8.72 -28.13
N ASP A 225 -28.04 -9.21 -29.07
CA ASP A 225 -27.86 -10.55 -29.64
C ASP A 225 -26.47 -10.70 -30.24
N GLY A 226 -25.75 -11.76 -29.83
CA GLY A 226 -24.39 -12.07 -30.27
C GLY A 226 -23.32 -11.04 -29.88
N TRP A 227 -23.60 -10.13 -28.94
CA TRP A 227 -22.63 -9.12 -28.50
C TRP A 227 -21.35 -9.76 -27.96
N ALA A 228 -21.47 -10.73 -27.05
CA ALA A 228 -20.32 -11.38 -26.44
C ALA A 228 -19.43 -12.06 -27.51
N ASP A 229 -20.04 -12.82 -28.43
CA ASP A 229 -19.32 -13.44 -29.54
C ASP A 229 -18.58 -12.40 -30.39
N ARG A 230 -19.20 -11.25 -30.72
CA ARG A 230 -18.51 -10.17 -31.44
C ARG A 230 -17.33 -9.60 -30.67
N VAL A 231 -17.44 -9.45 -29.34
CA VAL A 231 -16.33 -8.99 -28.50
C VAL A 231 -15.17 -9.99 -28.53
N LEU A 232 -15.47 -11.29 -28.40
CA LEU A 232 -14.48 -12.38 -28.44
C LEU A 232 -13.81 -12.48 -29.80
N THR A 233 -14.57 -12.51 -30.90
CA THR A 233 -14.03 -12.61 -32.26
C THR A 233 -13.21 -11.38 -32.64
N ALA A 234 -13.56 -10.19 -32.13
CA ALA A 234 -12.75 -8.98 -32.29
C ALA A 234 -11.45 -8.98 -31.45
N GLY A 235 -11.22 -10.02 -30.64
CA GLY A 235 -10.10 -10.12 -29.71
C GLY A 235 -10.20 -9.17 -28.52
N ARG A 236 -11.32 -8.47 -28.31
CA ARG A 236 -11.43 -7.41 -27.29
C ARG A 236 -11.78 -7.95 -25.90
N ALA A 237 -12.05 -9.23 -25.74
CA ALA A 237 -12.41 -9.79 -24.45
C ALA A 237 -11.18 -9.96 -23.55
N LEU A 238 -11.29 -9.55 -22.28
CA LEU A 238 -10.39 -9.94 -21.20
C LEU A 238 -11.12 -11.01 -20.36
N LEU A 239 -10.67 -12.26 -20.44
CA LEU A 239 -11.32 -13.38 -19.78
C LEU A 239 -10.61 -13.70 -18.45
N LEU A 240 -11.32 -13.46 -17.34
CA LEU A 240 -10.82 -13.60 -15.98
C LEU A 240 -11.55 -14.75 -15.28
N VAL A 241 -10.97 -15.95 -15.34
CA VAL A 241 -11.54 -17.17 -14.76
C VAL A 241 -11.02 -17.35 -13.34
N ASP A 242 -11.88 -17.17 -12.35
CA ASP A 242 -11.49 -17.18 -10.93
C ASP A 242 -11.90 -18.48 -10.23
N GLY A 243 -10.96 -19.14 -9.56
CA GLY A 243 -11.22 -20.20 -8.59
C GLY A 243 -11.37 -21.61 -9.16
N VAL A 244 -10.38 -22.12 -9.91
CA VAL A 244 -10.39 -23.55 -10.35
C VAL A 244 -10.44 -24.51 -9.16
N ASP A 245 -9.92 -24.11 -8.00
CA ASP A 245 -10.00 -24.87 -6.75
C ASP A 245 -11.43 -25.00 -6.19
N GLU A 246 -12.35 -24.11 -6.59
CA GLU A 246 -13.77 -24.18 -6.22
C GLU A 246 -14.54 -25.23 -7.03
N VAL A 247 -13.94 -25.79 -8.08
CA VAL A 247 -14.54 -26.83 -8.93
C VAL A 247 -14.19 -28.23 -8.40
N PRO A 248 -15.18 -29.13 -8.25
CA PRO A 248 -14.94 -30.52 -7.92
C PRO A 248 -13.94 -31.17 -8.89
N GLU A 249 -13.04 -32.01 -8.38
CA GLU A 249 -11.94 -32.60 -9.18
C GLU A 249 -12.42 -33.29 -10.46
N ARG A 250 -13.53 -34.02 -10.39
CA ARG A 250 -14.16 -34.71 -11.53
C ARG A 250 -14.59 -33.79 -12.67
N ASP A 251 -14.88 -32.52 -12.38
CA ASP A 251 -15.41 -31.55 -13.34
C ASP A 251 -14.31 -30.61 -13.89
N ARG A 252 -13.09 -30.66 -13.31
CA ARG A 252 -11.97 -29.80 -13.73
C ARG A 252 -11.54 -30.04 -15.17
N GLU A 253 -11.57 -31.29 -15.67
CA GLU A 253 -11.23 -31.58 -17.06
C GLU A 253 -12.26 -31.01 -18.05
N THR A 254 -13.53 -30.91 -17.64
CA THR A 254 -14.57 -30.25 -18.42
C THR A 254 -14.31 -28.74 -18.53
N VAL A 255 -13.92 -28.10 -17.42
CA VAL A 255 -13.52 -26.68 -17.41
C VAL A 255 -12.28 -26.46 -18.27
N ARG A 256 -11.26 -27.34 -18.17
CA ARG A 256 -10.05 -27.29 -18.99
C ARG A 256 -10.36 -27.33 -20.48
N ARG A 257 -11.21 -28.27 -20.90
CA ARG A 257 -11.65 -28.41 -22.29
C ARG A 257 -12.40 -27.17 -22.76
N TRP A 258 -13.31 -26.66 -21.95
CA TRP A 258 -14.06 -25.44 -22.26
C TRP A 258 -13.13 -24.22 -22.48
N ILE A 259 -12.13 -24.02 -21.62
CA ILE A 259 -11.14 -22.95 -21.80
C ILE A 259 -10.42 -23.13 -23.14
N ARG A 260 -9.97 -24.35 -23.45
CA ARG A 260 -9.26 -24.65 -24.71
C ARG A 260 -10.13 -24.44 -25.94
N ASP A 261 -11.38 -24.90 -25.91
CA ASP A 261 -12.32 -24.78 -27.02
C ASP A 261 -12.62 -23.31 -27.31
N LEU A 262 -12.86 -22.49 -26.28
CA LEU A 262 -13.05 -21.04 -26.44
C LEU A 262 -11.79 -20.33 -26.97
N MET A 263 -10.61 -20.70 -26.47
CA MET A 263 -9.35 -20.14 -26.95
C MET A 263 -9.05 -20.50 -28.41
N ALA A 264 -9.46 -21.69 -28.85
CA ALA A 264 -9.30 -22.15 -30.22
C ALA A 264 -10.29 -21.48 -31.17
N ALA A 265 -11.52 -21.21 -30.70
CA ALA A 265 -12.54 -20.51 -31.47
C ALA A 265 -12.20 -19.03 -31.67
N ASP A 266 -11.79 -18.32 -30.62
CA ASP A 266 -11.56 -16.87 -30.64
C ASP A 266 -10.14 -16.51 -30.12
N PRO A 267 -9.10 -16.65 -30.97
CA PRO A 267 -7.73 -16.33 -30.60
C PRO A 267 -7.51 -14.81 -30.45
N GLY A 268 -6.55 -14.40 -29.61
CA GLY A 268 -6.14 -12.99 -29.43
C GLY A 268 -6.76 -12.27 -28.23
N ASN A 269 -7.63 -12.94 -27.48
CA ASN A 269 -8.16 -12.46 -26.20
C ASN A 269 -7.17 -12.74 -25.07
N PRO A 270 -6.89 -11.77 -24.16
CA PRO A 270 -6.13 -12.04 -22.94
C PRO A 270 -6.89 -12.91 -21.93
N TRP A 271 -6.19 -13.85 -21.30
CA TRP A 271 -6.71 -14.78 -20.31
C TRP A 271 -5.92 -14.74 -19.00
N VAL A 272 -6.63 -14.66 -17.88
CA VAL A 272 -6.09 -14.91 -16.55
C VAL A 272 -6.95 -15.98 -15.87
N VAL A 273 -6.33 -17.09 -15.51
CA VAL A 273 -6.97 -18.20 -14.79
C VAL A 273 -6.33 -18.31 -13.42
N THR A 274 -7.13 -18.35 -12.35
CA THR A 274 -6.61 -18.50 -10.98
C THR A 274 -6.85 -19.89 -10.41
N ALA A 275 -5.87 -20.42 -9.68
CA ALA A 275 -6.00 -21.71 -9.01
C ALA A 275 -5.16 -21.77 -7.73
N ARG A 276 -5.47 -22.71 -6.83
CA ARG A 276 -4.51 -23.14 -5.80
C ARG A 276 -3.49 -24.12 -6.39
N PRO A 277 -2.23 -24.12 -5.92
CA PRO A 277 -1.24 -25.11 -6.34
C PRO A 277 -1.70 -26.57 -6.15
N SER A 278 -2.53 -26.84 -5.14
CA SER A 278 -3.07 -28.18 -4.87
C SER A 278 -4.24 -28.59 -5.78
N ALA A 279 -4.87 -27.65 -6.50
CA ALA A 279 -6.05 -27.93 -7.32
C ALA A 279 -5.71 -28.34 -8.76
N VAL A 280 -4.54 -27.93 -9.24
CA VAL A 280 -4.07 -28.20 -10.59
C VAL A 280 -2.62 -28.64 -10.53
N ARG A 281 -2.27 -29.70 -11.25
CA ARG A 281 -0.87 -30.11 -11.43
C ARG A 281 -0.07 -29.01 -12.12
N GLU A 282 1.25 -28.99 -11.95
CA GLU A 282 2.14 -28.31 -12.91
C GLU A 282 1.72 -28.67 -14.34
N ASP A 283 1.84 -27.73 -15.27
CA ASP A 283 1.54 -27.95 -16.69
C ASP A 283 0.08 -28.32 -17.02
N TRP A 284 -0.88 -28.09 -16.11
CA TRP A 284 -2.31 -28.38 -16.33
C TRP A 284 -2.87 -27.71 -17.61
N LEU A 285 -2.54 -26.44 -17.83
CA LEU A 285 -2.87 -25.72 -19.07
C LEU A 285 -1.72 -25.64 -20.06
N ALA A 286 -0.56 -26.22 -19.75
CA ALA A 286 0.52 -26.30 -20.72
C ALA A 286 0.04 -27.13 -21.92
N ASP A 287 0.33 -26.62 -23.09
CA ASP A 287 0.07 -27.32 -24.34
C ASP A 287 1.41 -27.51 -25.03
N ARG A 288 1.91 -28.75 -25.07
CA ARG A 288 3.21 -29.07 -25.67
C ARG A 288 3.22 -28.85 -27.20
N VAL A 289 2.06 -28.59 -27.80
CA VAL A 289 1.87 -28.45 -29.25
C VAL A 289 1.66 -26.98 -29.67
N ALA A 290 1.31 -26.08 -28.75
CA ALA A 290 1.06 -24.68 -29.08
C ALA A 290 2.26 -23.78 -28.71
N ALA A 291 2.84 -23.09 -29.68
CA ALA A 291 3.94 -22.13 -29.51
C ALA A 291 3.62 -20.90 -28.61
N ARG A 292 2.45 -20.88 -27.93
CA ARG A 292 1.95 -19.82 -27.04
C ARG A 292 1.15 -20.42 -25.87
N GLY A 293 1.81 -21.23 -25.04
CA GLY A 293 1.23 -21.80 -23.82
C GLY A 293 0.89 -20.75 -22.75
N PHE A 294 0.19 -21.17 -21.70
CA PHE A 294 -0.03 -20.33 -20.52
C PHE A 294 1.29 -20.07 -19.78
N ALA A 295 1.57 -18.81 -19.46
CA ALA A 295 2.60 -18.46 -18.51
C ALA A 295 2.12 -18.83 -17.10
N GLU A 296 2.82 -19.73 -16.42
CA GLU A 296 2.51 -20.09 -15.04
C GLU A 296 3.20 -19.13 -14.09
N LEU A 297 2.41 -18.44 -13.28
CA LEU A 297 2.87 -17.44 -12.31
C LEU A 297 2.41 -17.85 -10.92
N SER A 298 3.24 -17.62 -9.89
CA SER A 298 2.86 -17.90 -8.51
C SER A 298 2.80 -16.60 -7.69
N LEU A 299 1.64 -16.33 -7.11
CA LEU A 299 1.40 -15.18 -6.24
C LEU A 299 1.97 -15.46 -4.85
N ALA A 300 2.96 -14.67 -4.44
CA ALA A 300 3.60 -14.77 -3.14
C ALA A 300 2.69 -14.19 -2.04
N PRO A 301 2.81 -14.68 -0.78
CA PRO A 301 2.24 -13.99 0.36
C PRO A 301 2.78 -12.56 0.46
N MET A 302 1.96 -11.61 0.92
CA MET A 302 2.41 -10.23 1.11
C MET A 302 3.59 -10.16 2.08
N SER A 303 4.61 -9.39 1.72
CA SER A 303 5.71 -9.08 2.63
C SER A 303 5.22 -8.21 3.80
N ARG A 304 5.99 -8.13 4.90
CA ARG A 304 5.66 -7.21 6.01
C ARG A 304 5.55 -5.76 5.53
N THR A 305 6.42 -5.36 4.61
CA THR A 305 6.39 -4.02 4.00
C THR A 305 5.11 -3.79 3.21
N ASP A 306 4.65 -4.78 2.43
CA ASP A 306 3.38 -4.64 1.68
C ASP A 306 2.17 -4.59 2.61
N ILE A 307 2.21 -5.31 3.74
CA ILE A 307 1.16 -5.24 4.77
C ILE A 307 1.13 -3.84 5.39
N GLU A 308 2.27 -3.27 5.75
CA GLU A 308 2.36 -1.90 6.30
C GLU A 308 1.87 -0.85 5.29
N LEU A 309 2.25 -1.01 4.02
CA LEU A 309 1.77 -0.15 2.94
C LEU A 309 0.25 -0.28 2.73
N PHE A 310 -0.28 -1.49 2.79
CA PHE A 310 -1.70 -1.77 2.69
C PHE A 310 -2.47 -1.09 3.82
N VAL A 311 -2.04 -1.28 5.07
CA VAL A 311 -2.65 -0.62 6.25
C VAL A 311 -2.62 0.89 6.11
N THR A 312 -1.49 1.45 5.66
CA THR A 312 -1.34 2.90 5.46
C THR A 312 -2.29 3.43 4.37
N ARG A 313 -2.36 2.77 3.22
CA ARG A 313 -3.26 3.15 2.12
C ARG A 313 -4.73 3.01 2.53
N TRP A 314 -5.05 1.94 3.24
CA TRP A 314 -6.38 1.69 3.78
C TRP A 314 -6.82 2.81 4.74
N HIS A 315 -5.97 3.24 5.67
CA HIS A 315 -6.25 4.38 6.54
C HIS A 315 -6.47 5.67 5.77
N ARG A 316 -5.62 5.96 4.79
CA ARG A 316 -5.74 7.16 3.95
C ARG A 316 -7.04 7.14 3.13
N ALA A 317 -7.44 5.99 2.62
CA ALA A 317 -8.70 5.81 1.92
C ALA A 317 -9.89 6.06 2.84
N ALA A 318 -9.82 5.56 4.08
CA ALA A 318 -10.85 5.77 5.08
C ALA A 318 -10.99 7.24 5.50
N ASP A 319 -9.88 7.99 5.56
CA ASP A 319 -9.90 9.43 5.85
C ASP A 319 -10.52 10.27 4.73
N ALA A 320 -10.33 9.87 3.47
CA ALA A 320 -10.76 10.64 2.31
C ALA A 320 -12.28 10.57 2.05
N ASP A 321 -12.96 9.52 2.50
CA ASP A 321 -14.41 9.37 2.37
C ASP A 321 -15.10 9.66 3.73
N PRO A 322 -15.90 10.73 3.85
CA PRO A 322 -16.61 11.06 5.10
C PRO A 322 -17.53 9.94 5.61
N GLY A 323 -18.15 9.18 4.71
CA GLY A 323 -18.99 8.03 5.05
C GLY A 323 -18.17 6.84 5.55
N MET A 324 -16.97 6.64 4.99
CA MET A 324 -16.01 5.66 5.47
C MET A 324 -15.42 6.04 6.82
N ARG A 325 -14.99 7.30 6.96
CA ARG A 325 -14.48 7.86 8.20
C ARG A 325 -15.47 7.65 9.32
N ARG A 326 -16.76 7.97 9.10
CA ARG A 326 -17.82 7.75 10.09
C ARG A 326 -17.96 6.27 10.47
N ARG A 327 -17.90 5.34 9.52
CA ARG A 327 -18.00 3.89 9.79
C ARG A 327 -16.80 3.33 10.57
N VAL A 328 -15.58 3.73 10.22
CA VAL A 328 -14.37 3.37 10.97
C VAL A 328 -14.43 3.96 12.37
N THR A 329 -14.91 5.20 12.48
CA THR A 329 -15.08 5.94 13.75
C THR A 329 -16.11 5.26 14.66
N ASP A 330 -17.30 4.94 14.17
CA ASP A 330 -18.38 4.27 14.92
C ASP A 330 -17.93 2.88 15.42
N THR A 331 -17.11 2.22 14.62
CA THR A 331 -16.59 0.89 14.93
C THR A 331 -15.45 0.93 15.93
N ALA A 332 -14.51 1.86 15.76
CA ALA A 332 -13.45 2.12 16.71
C ALA A 332 -14.00 2.59 18.07
N ALA A 333 -15.07 3.39 18.08
CA ALA A 333 -15.74 3.85 19.29
C ALA A 333 -16.24 2.71 20.18
N ARG A 334 -16.59 1.54 19.61
CA ARG A 334 -16.96 0.33 20.38
C ARG A 334 -15.79 -0.32 21.11
N LEU A 335 -14.57 -0.01 20.70
CA LEU A 335 -13.33 -0.53 21.30
C LEU A 335 -12.69 0.46 22.28
N LEU A 336 -13.36 1.58 22.58
CA LEU A 336 -12.87 2.68 23.41
C LEU A 336 -13.78 2.88 24.65
N PRO A 337 -13.21 3.24 25.82
CA PRO A 337 -11.77 3.34 26.11
C PRO A 337 -11.07 1.97 26.05
N PRO A 338 -9.76 1.91 25.79
CA PRO A 338 -9.02 0.67 25.90
C PRO A 338 -9.06 0.20 27.36
N ALA A 339 -9.49 -1.04 27.59
CA ALA A 339 -9.65 -1.60 28.93
C ALA A 339 -8.29 -1.89 29.60
N ASP A 340 -7.24 -2.13 28.81
CA ASP A 340 -5.92 -2.45 29.32
C ASP A 340 -4.78 -2.03 28.39
N LEU A 341 -3.54 -2.20 28.87
CA LEU A 341 -2.33 -1.91 28.09
C LEU A 341 -2.15 -2.81 26.87
N ARG A 342 -2.70 -4.03 26.84
CA ARG A 342 -2.61 -4.91 25.68
C ARG A 342 -3.47 -4.34 24.55
N GLN A 343 -4.70 -3.96 24.85
CA GLN A 343 -5.62 -3.32 23.92
C GLN A 343 -5.09 -1.95 23.48
N ALA A 344 -4.57 -1.13 24.39
CA ALA A 344 -3.91 0.13 24.05
C ALA A 344 -2.78 -0.04 23.02
N ARG A 345 -1.93 -1.06 23.24
CA ARG A 345 -0.83 -1.37 22.30
C ARG A 345 -1.33 -1.84 20.94
N PHE A 346 -2.38 -2.65 20.92
CA PHE A 346 -3.02 -3.11 19.70
C PHE A 346 -3.63 -1.93 18.92
N LEU A 347 -4.42 -1.10 19.59
CA LEU A 347 -5.06 0.08 19.01
C LEU A 347 -4.04 1.09 18.48
N ALA A 348 -2.97 1.39 19.24
CA ALA A 348 -1.94 2.31 18.77
C ALA A 348 -1.20 1.81 17.51
N HIS A 349 -0.98 0.50 17.40
CA HIS A 349 -0.28 -0.07 16.26
C HIS A 349 -1.14 -0.11 14.99
N HIS A 350 -2.45 -0.35 15.14
CA HIS A 350 -3.33 -0.60 13.99
C HIS A 350 -4.31 0.55 13.69
N GLY A 351 -4.61 1.42 14.65
CA GLY A 351 -5.68 2.41 14.54
C GLY A 351 -5.24 3.81 14.07
N GLY A 352 -3.93 4.05 13.96
CA GLY A 352 -3.39 5.30 13.40
C GLY A 352 -3.84 6.58 14.13
N THR A 353 -3.72 7.72 13.46
CA THR A 353 -4.08 9.05 14.00
C THR A 353 -5.58 9.25 14.17
N LEU A 354 -6.40 8.50 13.45
CA LEU A 354 -7.87 8.53 13.54
C LEU A 354 -8.38 8.30 14.97
N LEU A 355 -7.73 7.41 15.72
CA LEU A 355 -8.12 7.12 17.11
C LEU A 355 -7.94 8.31 18.05
N LEU A 356 -7.04 9.25 17.76
CA LEU A 356 -6.77 10.38 18.67
C LEU A 356 -8.00 11.26 18.89
N GLY A 357 -8.83 11.42 17.86
CA GLY A 357 -10.09 12.16 17.96
C GLY A 357 -11.21 11.42 18.69
N LEU A 358 -11.03 10.12 18.97
CA LEU A 358 -12.02 9.25 19.60
C LEU A 358 -11.68 8.86 21.03
N LEU A 359 -10.41 8.97 21.40
CA LEU A 359 -9.97 8.67 22.76
C LEU A 359 -10.65 9.66 23.75
N PRO A 360 -11.28 9.15 24.82
CA PRO A 360 -11.93 10.00 25.81
C PRO A 360 -10.91 10.82 26.59
N GLY A 361 -11.40 11.83 27.32
CA GLY A 361 -10.58 12.52 28.33
C GLY A 361 -10.57 11.78 29.66
N PRO A 362 -9.91 12.35 30.69
CA PRO A 362 -9.80 11.72 32.01
C PRO A 362 -11.14 11.61 32.74
N GLU A 363 -12.17 12.33 32.31
CA GLU A 363 -13.43 12.41 33.03
C GLU A 363 -14.18 11.07 33.03
N GLY A 364 -14.40 10.49 34.22
CA GLY A 364 -15.18 9.26 34.38
C GLY A 364 -14.45 7.96 34.06
N LEU A 365 -13.14 8.00 33.83
CA LEU A 365 -12.31 6.82 33.63
C LEU A 365 -11.71 6.30 34.94
N THR A 366 -11.45 5.00 35.00
CA THR A 366 -10.55 4.42 36.01
C THR A 366 -9.08 4.78 35.72
N ASP A 367 -8.21 4.68 36.73
CA ASP A 367 -6.77 4.92 36.56
C ASP A 367 -6.14 4.03 35.49
N ASP A 368 -6.59 2.78 35.38
CA ASP A 368 -6.10 1.82 34.39
C ASP A 368 -6.55 2.18 32.97
N GLU A 369 -7.81 2.58 32.78
CA GLU A 369 -8.34 3.05 31.48
C GLU A 369 -7.70 4.36 31.06
N ALA A 370 -7.56 5.33 31.98
CA ALA A 370 -6.86 6.58 31.75
C ALA A 370 -5.40 6.32 31.34
N GLY A 371 -4.74 5.38 32.02
CA GLY A 371 -3.40 4.92 31.68
C GLY A 371 -3.33 4.29 30.28
N ALA A 372 -4.31 3.46 29.93
CA ALA A 372 -4.38 2.81 28.63
C ALA A 372 -4.65 3.81 27.49
N VAL A 373 -5.49 4.83 27.70
CA VAL A 373 -5.71 5.93 26.76
C VAL A 373 -4.41 6.71 26.52
N VAL A 374 -3.74 7.13 27.59
CA VAL A 374 -2.47 7.88 27.50
C VAL A 374 -1.40 7.06 26.78
N VAL A 375 -1.27 5.77 27.08
CA VAL A 375 -0.33 4.89 26.38
C VAL A 375 -0.68 4.74 24.90
N THR A 376 -1.96 4.67 24.56
CA THR A 376 -2.40 4.62 23.15
C THR A 376 -1.93 5.87 22.41
N ALA A 377 -2.22 7.05 22.96
CA ALA A 377 -1.85 8.33 22.37
C ALA A 377 -0.33 8.54 22.28
N LEU A 378 0.41 8.18 23.34
CA LEU A 378 1.88 8.26 23.36
C LEU A 378 2.53 7.37 22.31
N ARG A 379 1.98 6.16 22.07
CA ARG A 379 2.51 5.22 21.07
C ARG A 379 2.15 5.59 19.64
N ILE A 380 1.04 6.27 19.40
CA ILE A 380 0.74 6.86 18.09
C ILE A 380 1.82 7.91 17.76
N GLY A 381 2.32 8.63 18.76
CA GLY A 381 3.59 9.36 18.65
C GLY A 381 3.59 10.53 17.66
N THR A 382 2.43 11.13 17.42
CA THR A 382 2.30 12.31 16.55
C THR A 382 1.88 13.54 17.34
N ASP A 383 2.30 14.74 16.93
CA ASP A 383 1.94 15.99 17.62
C ASP A 383 0.42 16.27 17.65
N ALA A 384 -0.36 15.56 16.83
CA ALA A 384 -1.82 15.58 16.90
C ALA A 384 -2.36 15.03 18.24
N ALA A 385 -1.56 14.25 18.98
CA ALA A 385 -1.93 13.72 20.30
C ALA A 385 -1.79 14.74 21.44
N LEU A 386 -1.06 15.83 21.24
CA LEU A 386 -0.75 16.80 22.31
C LEU A 386 -2.00 17.39 22.99
N PRO A 387 -3.06 17.82 22.25
CA PRO A 387 -4.26 18.34 22.90
C PRO A 387 -4.96 17.32 23.80
N LEU A 388 -4.92 16.02 23.43
CA LEU A 388 -5.46 14.95 24.25
C LEU A 388 -4.59 14.71 25.50
N LEU A 389 -3.28 14.56 25.32
CA LEU A 389 -2.34 14.32 26.43
C LEU A 389 -2.36 15.46 27.45
N ALA A 390 -2.53 16.71 26.99
CA ALA A 390 -2.68 17.89 27.84
C ALA A 390 -3.87 17.79 28.79
N ARG A 391 -4.95 17.09 28.43
CA ARG A 391 -6.10 16.86 29.33
C ARG A 391 -5.73 15.98 30.53
N TYR A 392 -4.73 15.12 30.40
CA TYR A 392 -4.29 14.18 31.44
C TYR A 392 -3.18 14.72 32.36
N ARG A 393 -2.68 15.95 32.14
CA ARG A 393 -1.51 16.49 32.88
C ARG A 393 -1.74 16.69 34.38
N HIS A 394 -3.00 16.80 34.82
CA HIS A 394 -3.37 16.95 36.23
C HIS A 394 -3.86 15.63 36.87
N HIS A 395 -3.68 14.51 36.20
CA HIS A 395 -4.15 13.22 36.70
C HIS A 395 -3.34 12.76 37.95
N PRO A 396 -3.99 12.28 39.03
CA PRO A 396 -3.30 11.98 40.29
C PRO A 396 -2.33 10.80 40.20
N SER A 397 -2.63 9.81 39.34
CA SER A 397 -1.80 8.60 39.17
C SER A 397 -0.34 8.92 38.80
N LEU A 398 0.58 8.62 39.72
CA LEU A 398 2.02 8.75 39.51
C LEU A 398 2.51 7.90 38.34
N TRP A 399 1.93 6.72 38.13
CA TRP A 399 2.29 5.86 37.01
C TRP A 399 1.99 6.52 35.67
N LEU A 400 0.84 7.19 35.54
CA LEU A 400 0.45 7.93 34.35
C LEU A 400 1.37 9.14 34.13
N ARG A 401 1.63 9.92 35.18
CA ARG A 401 2.55 11.08 35.12
C ARG A 401 3.95 10.66 34.65
N ARG A 402 4.44 9.49 35.08
CA ARG A 402 5.69 8.90 34.59
C ARG A 402 5.66 8.60 33.10
N GLN A 403 4.55 8.10 32.55
CA GLN A 403 4.43 7.89 31.10
C GLN A 403 4.57 9.22 30.33
N LEU A 404 3.90 10.28 30.79
CA LEU A 404 3.99 11.61 30.17
C LEU A 404 5.40 12.21 30.27
N ALA A 405 6.07 12.03 31.41
CA ALA A 405 7.41 12.56 31.67
C ALA A 405 8.53 11.81 30.93
N TRP A 406 8.30 10.57 30.51
CA TRP A 406 9.28 9.73 29.82
C TRP A 406 9.24 9.82 28.29
N ASN A 407 8.05 9.99 27.71
CA ASN A 407 7.84 9.81 26.27
C ASN A 407 7.87 11.10 25.44
N TRP A 408 8.08 12.27 26.06
CA TRP A 408 8.07 13.57 25.37
C TRP A 408 9.13 13.73 24.26
N HIS A 409 10.18 12.90 24.26
CA HIS A 409 11.21 12.87 23.22
C HIS A 409 10.70 12.40 21.84
N HIS A 410 9.50 11.80 21.78
CA HIS A 410 8.85 11.39 20.53
C HIS A 410 8.06 12.51 19.85
N PHE A 411 7.95 13.68 20.48
CA PHE A 411 7.11 14.80 20.03
C PHE A 411 7.96 16.06 19.80
N ASP A 412 7.33 17.15 19.34
CA ASP A 412 7.94 18.47 19.46
C ASP A 412 8.18 18.79 20.95
N ALA A 413 9.44 18.66 21.37
CA ALA A 413 9.85 18.82 22.75
C ALA A 413 9.53 20.20 23.33
N GLU A 414 9.58 21.27 22.53
CA GLU A 414 9.29 22.62 23.02
C GLU A 414 7.81 22.80 23.30
N ARG A 415 6.97 22.36 22.35
CA ARG A 415 5.53 22.40 22.52
C ARG A 415 5.07 21.49 23.67
N TYR A 416 5.59 20.26 23.73
CA TYR A 416 5.28 19.31 24.80
C TYR A 416 5.69 19.84 26.18
N ALA A 417 6.89 20.43 26.29
CA ALA A 417 7.36 21.01 27.54
C ALA A 417 6.42 22.11 28.06
N ARG A 418 5.92 22.95 27.16
CA ARG A 418 5.01 24.06 27.48
C ARG A 418 3.59 23.61 27.81
N GLU A 419 3.03 22.67 27.04
CA GLU A 419 1.62 22.29 27.14
C GLU A 419 1.34 21.19 28.18
N ILE A 420 2.34 20.36 28.47
CA ILE A 420 2.20 19.17 29.33
C ILE A 420 3.14 19.27 30.52
N LEU A 421 4.46 19.35 30.31
CA LEU A 421 5.40 19.28 31.44
C LEU A 421 5.23 20.47 32.38
N ALA A 422 5.06 21.69 31.88
CA ALA A 422 4.95 22.91 32.69
C ALA A 422 3.91 22.79 33.83
N ASP A 423 2.81 22.09 33.57
CA ASP A 423 1.67 21.93 34.46
C ASP A 423 1.59 20.54 35.12
N LEU A 424 2.58 19.68 34.89
CA LEU A 424 2.65 18.33 35.43
C LEU A 424 3.15 18.37 36.89
N ASP A 425 2.40 17.74 37.80
CA ASP A 425 2.79 17.62 39.21
C ASP A 425 4.14 16.90 39.36
N GLU A 426 5.08 17.56 40.04
CA GLU A 426 6.47 17.13 40.24
C GLU A 426 6.66 16.10 41.36
N GLU A 427 5.64 15.87 42.20
CA GLU A 427 5.76 14.97 43.35
C GLU A 427 6.18 13.57 42.91
N ASP A 428 7.32 13.11 43.44
CA ASP A 428 7.95 11.82 43.13
C ASP A 428 8.22 11.51 41.64
N LEU A 429 8.24 12.53 40.79
CA LEU A 429 8.30 12.38 39.34
C LEU A 429 9.69 12.66 38.75
N TYR A 430 10.27 11.66 38.09
CA TYR A 430 11.48 11.84 37.26
C TYR A 430 11.10 12.25 35.84
N VAL A 431 11.70 13.33 35.34
CA VAL A 431 11.55 13.77 33.94
C VAL A 431 12.74 13.28 33.11
N SER A 432 12.48 12.62 31.97
CA SER A 432 13.56 12.10 31.13
C SER A 432 14.22 13.21 30.30
N VAL A 433 15.53 13.12 30.15
CA VAL A 433 16.33 14.07 29.36
C VAL A 433 17.19 13.26 28.41
N HIS A 434 16.88 13.37 27.12
CA HIS A 434 17.56 12.59 26.06
C HIS A 434 18.63 13.41 25.33
N THR A 435 18.49 14.73 25.31
CA THR A 435 19.36 15.63 24.56
C THR A 435 19.64 16.92 25.36
N PRO A 436 20.70 17.68 25.03
CA PRO A 436 20.93 19.00 25.64
C PRO A 436 19.78 19.99 25.40
N LYS A 437 19.00 19.83 24.31
CA LYS A 437 17.78 20.63 24.09
C LYS A 437 16.78 20.43 25.23
N HIS A 438 16.63 19.21 25.73
CA HIS A 438 15.72 18.91 26.84
C HIS A 438 16.14 19.63 28.12
N LEU A 439 17.44 19.66 28.43
CA LEU A 439 17.96 20.40 29.58
C LEU A 439 17.64 21.90 29.50
N ARG A 440 17.85 22.52 28.32
CA ARG A 440 17.50 23.94 28.09
C ARG A 440 16.02 24.21 28.32
N LEU A 441 15.16 23.33 27.80
CA LEU A 441 13.71 23.45 27.97
C LEU A 441 13.30 23.31 29.44
N LEU A 442 13.85 22.34 30.18
CA LEU A 442 13.59 22.19 31.61
C LEU A 442 14.09 23.39 32.42
N ARG A 443 15.25 23.96 32.08
CA ARG A 443 15.73 25.21 32.70
C ARG A 443 14.77 26.37 32.45
N GLY A 444 14.22 26.47 31.23
CA GLY A 444 13.21 27.46 30.88
C GLY A 444 11.90 27.32 31.68
N LEU A 445 11.57 26.11 32.13
CA LEU A 445 10.47 25.84 33.06
C LEU A 445 10.84 26.06 34.54
N GLY A 446 12.02 26.64 34.81
CA GLY A 446 12.51 26.89 36.15
C GLY A 446 13.21 25.71 36.80
N GLY A 447 13.54 24.63 36.07
CA GLY A 447 14.24 23.44 36.58
C GLY A 447 13.31 22.36 37.15
N ARG A 448 13.86 21.18 37.49
CA ARG A 448 13.13 20.05 38.07
C ARG A 448 13.87 19.42 39.24
N ALA A 449 13.12 18.95 40.23
CA ALA A 449 13.68 18.32 41.41
C ALA A 449 14.30 16.94 41.14
N ARG A 450 13.70 16.16 40.23
CA ARG A 450 14.18 14.83 39.87
C ARG A 450 14.35 14.70 38.37
N VAL A 451 15.57 14.45 37.93
CA VAL A 451 15.92 14.37 36.50
C VAL A 451 16.48 12.99 36.19
N GLN A 452 16.04 12.40 35.08
CA GLN A 452 16.59 11.17 34.55
C GLN A 452 17.34 11.45 33.24
N LEU A 453 18.65 11.27 33.25
CA LEU A 453 19.50 11.40 32.08
C LEU A 453 19.50 10.09 31.28
N VAL A 454 19.06 10.19 30.03
CA VAL A 454 19.07 9.12 29.03
C VAL A 454 20.00 9.57 27.90
N GLY A 455 20.92 8.73 27.45
CA GLY A 455 21.94 9.14 26.49
C GLY A 455 23.23 9.64 27.14
N THR A 456 24.16 10.09 26.32
CA THR A 456 25.45 10.66 26.77
C THR A 456 25.31 12.17 26.97
N HIS A 457 25.54 12.64 28.19
CA HIS A 457 25.52 14.05 28.57
C HIS A 457 26.88 14.39 29.16
N ARG A 458 27.36 15.62 28.93
CA ARG A 458 28.62 16.06 29.51
C ARG A 458 28.39 16.76 30.86
N PRO A 459 29.24 16.53 31.88
CA PRO A 459 29.13 17.22 33.17
C PRO A 459 29.00 18.74 33.07
N GLU A 460 29.74 19.38 32.15
CA GLU A 460 29.72 20.84 31.96
C GLU A 460 28.33 21.33 31.48
N GLU A 461 27.67 20.52 30.66
CA GLU A 461 26.30 20.79 30.21
C GLU A 461 25.30 20.67 31.36
N LEU A 462 25.52 19.72 32.28
CA LEU A 462 24.68 19.54 33.46
C LEU A 462 24.80 20.75 34.38
N ILE A 463 26.02 21.17 34.73
CA ILE A 463 26.28 22.37 35.56
C ILE A 463 25.62 23.60 34.93
N THR A 464 25.78 23.77 33.61
CA THR A 464 25.29 24.95 32.90
C THR A 464 23.77 24.97 32.75
N LEU A 465 23.14 23.81 32.55
CA LEU A 465 21.73 23.74 32.10
C LEU A 465 20.77 23.26 33.18
N LEU A 466 21.19 22.50 34.19
CA LEU A 466 20.34 22.20 35.34
C LEU A 466 20.29 23.41 36.29
N VAL A 467 19.25 23.46 37.13
CA VAL A 467 19.09 24.51 38.15
C VAL A 467 19.60 23.98 39.48
N PRO A 468 20.76 24.45 39.97
CA PRO A 468 21.41 23.92 41.18
C PRO A 468 20.52 23.88 42.41
N GLU A 469 19.70 24.92 42.59
CA GLU A 469 18.87 25.11 43.79
C GLU A 469 17.66 24.18 43.80
N ARG A 470 17.34 23.54 42.67
CA ARG A 470 16.16 22.67 42.55
C ARG A 470 16.51 21.20 42.48
N LEU A 471 17.65 20.82 41.90
CA LEU A 471 17.98 19.42 41.68
C LEU A 471 18.22 18.70 43.02
N THR A 472 17.44 17.65 43.28
CA THR A 472 17.56 16.82 44.48
C THR A 472 17.85 15.35 44.18
N HIS A 473 17.39 14.83 43.05
CA HIS A 473 17.64 13.45 42.65
C HIS A 473 18.04 13.40 41.18
N LEU A 474 19.11 12.68 40.89
CA LEU A 474 19.59 12.48 39.53
C LEU A 474 19.69 10.99 39.23
N TRP A 475 19.02 10.54 38.17
CA TRP A 475 19.18 9.18 37.67
C TRP A 475 19.90 9.19 36.33
N TRP A 476 21.13 8.71 36.31
CA TRP A 476 21.92 8.57 35.10
C TRP A 476 21.86 7.13 34.56
N ARG A 477 21.18 6.94 33.43
CA ARG A 477 20.96 5.61 32.83
C ARG A 477 22.18 5.09 32.06
N ASN A 478 22.90 5.97 31.37
CA ASN A 478 24.13 5.64 30.64
C ASN A 478 25.36 6.01 31.48
N LEU A 479 26.49 5.36 31.22
CA LEU A 479 27.73 5.59 31.95
C LEU A 479 28.17 7.06 31.82
N PRO A 480 28.63 7.72 32.91
CA PRO A 480 29.47 8.91 32.81
C PRO A 480 30.69 8.61 31.93
N ALA A 481 31.33 9.64 31.36
CA ALA A 481 32.54 9.41 30.58
C ALA A 481 33.62 8.71 31.44
N PRO A 482 34.39 7.74 30.88
CA PRO A 482 35.46 7.07 31.63
C PRO A 482 36.44 8.09 32.20
N GLY A 483 36.66 8.07 33.52
CA GLY A 483 37.55 9.02 34.23
C GLY A 483 36.86 10.23 34.87
N ASP A 484 35.52 10.34 34.82
CA ASP A 484 34.77 11.32 35.60
C ASP A 484 34.82 10.95 37.11
N ASP A 485 35.34 11.86 37.93
CA ASP A 485 35.46 11.73 39.39
C ASP A 485 34.22 12.24 40.14
N GLY A 486 33.21 12.72 39.41
CA GLY A 486 31.96 13.23 39.96
C GLY A 486 32.08 14.59 40.64
N ALA A 487 33.23 15.29 40.54
CA ALA A 487 33.47 16.56 41.24
C ALA A 487 32.40 17.63 40.94
N TRP A 488 31.86 17.63 39.72
CA TRP A 488 30.77 18.50 39.28
C TRP A 488 29.49 18.40 40.12
N THR A 489 29.31 17.31 40.89
CA THR A 489 28.16 17.17 41.79
C THR A 489 28.19 18.16 42.97
N ALA A 490 29.37 18.73 43.28
CA ALA A 490 29.51 19.77 44.30
C ALA A 490 28.80 21.07 43.92
N ASP A 491 28.58 21.32 42.63
CA ASP A 491 27.83 22.48 42.13
C ASP A 491 26.31 22.35 42.37
N PHE A 492 25.83 21.24 42.94
CA PHE A 492 24.41 20.97 43.22
C PHE A 492 24.15 20.83 44.73
N PRO A 493 23.91 21.94 45.46
CA PRO A 493 23.90 21.95 46.92
C PRO A 493 22.76 21.14 47.57
N TYR A 494 21.68 20.89 46.84
CA TYR A 494 20.51 20.12 47.32
C TYR A 494 20.43 18.70 46.77
N LEU A 495 21.43 18.25 46.02
CA LEU A 495 21.48 16.90 45.46
C LEU A 495 21.63 15.88 46.60
N ARG A 496 20.63 15.01 46.76
CA ARG A 496 20.55 14.00 47.83
C ARG A 496 20.85 12.59 47.33
N GLU A 497 20.49 12.29 46.09
CA GLU A 497 20.61 10.95 45.53
C GLU A 497 21.07 10.99 44.08
N ILE A 498 22.07 10.17 43.76
CA ILE A 498 22.48 9.89 42.38
C ILE A 498 22.35 8.39 42.15
N ARG A 499 21.50 8.01 41.19
CA ARG A 499 21.38 6.62 40.71
C ARG A 499 22.18 6.44 39.43
N VAL A 500 23.08 5.49 39.41
CA VAL A 500 23.83 5.06 38.21
C VAL A 500 23.63 3.56 37.97
N ARG A 501 23.82 3.08 36.73
CA ARG A 501 23.83 1.63 36.48
C ARG A 501 24.99 0.97 37.23
N ARG A 502 24.76 -0.24 37.76
CA ARG A 502 25.74 -1.01 38.54
C ARG A 502 27.09 -1.24 37.83
N ALA A 503 27.10 -1.30 36.49
CA ALA A 503 28.32 -1.40 35.69
C ALA A 503 29.22 -0.15 35.79
N ALA A 504 28.65 1.04 36.01
CA ALA A 504 29.39 2.30 36.18
C ALA A 504 30.31 2.30 37.39
N VAL A 505 29.82 1.69 38.47
CA VAL A 505 30.58 1.55 39.71
C VAL A 505 31.75 0.57 39.54
N ALA A 506 31.60 -0.45 38.68
CA ALA A 506 32.66 -1.41 38.37
C ALA A 506 33.75 -0.82 37.46
N GLU A 507 33.41 0.18 36.63
CA GLU A 507 34.33 0.88 35.71
C GLU A 507 35.06 2.08 36.36
N GLY A 508 35.00 2.21 37.70
CA GLY A 508 35.82 3.15 38.46
C GLY A 508 35.18 4.49 38.77
N TRP A 509 33.91 4.72 38.40
CA TRP A 509 33.18 5.93 38.83
C TRP A 509 32.95 5.89 40.35
N ARG A 510 33.38 6.94 41.05
CA ARG A 510 33.22 7.09 42.50
C ARG A 510 32.33 8.29 42.78
N CYS A 511 31.23 8.06 43.50
CA CYS A 511 30.43 9.17 44.03
C CYS A 511 31.26 9.93 45.08
N PRO A 512 31.36 11.26 45.02
CA PRO A 512 32.12 12.05 46.01
C PRO A 512 31.45 12.10 47.39
N TRP A 513 30.20 11.65 47.48
CA TRP A 513 29.44 11.47 48.71
C TRP A 513 29.64 10.01 49.11
N GLY A 514 30.26 9.74 50.26
CA GLY A 514 30.62 8.40 50.73
C GLY A 514 29.42 7.48 51.06
N SER A 515 28.46 7.33 50.16
CA SER A 515 27.26 6.51 50.32
C SER A 515 27.25 5.36 49.32
N SER A 516 27.24 4.16 49.90
CA SER A 516 27.18 2.84 49.27
C SER A 516 26.08 2.75 48.19
N PRO A 517 26.33 2.07 47.06
CA PRO A 517 25.30 1.82 46.05
C PRO A 517 24.21 0.93 46.66
N ARG A 518 23.03 1.48 46.96
CA ARG A 518 21.84 0.64 47.16
C ARG A 518 21.32 0.24 45.78
N THR A 519 21.42 -1.06 45.54
CA THR A 519 20.98 -1.83 44.37
C THR A 519 19.56 -1.57 43.93
#